data_AF-A0A0C3CIX2-F1
#
_entry.id   AF-A0A0C3CIX2-F1
#
_cell.length_a   1.000
_cell.length_b   1.000
_cell.length_c   1.000
_cell.angle_alpha   90.00
_cell.angle_beta   90.00
_cell.angle_gamma   90.00
#
_symmetry.space_group_name_H-M   'P 1'
#
loop_
_entity.id
_entity.type
_entity.pdbx_description
1 polymer ?
#
loop_
_entity_poly.entity_id
_entity_poly.type
_entity_poly.pdbx_seq_one_letter_code
_entity_poly.pdbx_strand_id
1 'polypeptide(L)'
;MSKMKDTLYGLIHILIGDSVITNSSNEKMRSLLWRMVMFVYQALVDQDMDVDDPDKDHVPDLQTLESLTDLLALTFFRLMSNVLDFRTYRLPNTTGHEPLTSDEESLVETYNVNAMNQAERTMCTYVRGMARKINEWIFEHYSIQLAGADMPLNIENWVTEHHAHLAASMVRYKQKANTLDVVGAPGCTLERLASQIDKTIEPDSTLGRRTYFLLESETDIESMARTYPPMIVTQVTKPTKPANPLTSKQLIAVGKCKADEDYQRGVECNFQLPRVSDFNAEESTFHVEKA
;
A
#
# COMPACT_ATOMS: atom_id res chain seq x y z
N MET A 1 12.35 19.82 3.99
CA MET A 1 11.68 19.18 2.83
C MET A 1 10.92 17.98 3.39
N SER A 2 9.63 17.83 3.08
CA SER A 2 8.84 16.68 3.55
C SER A 2 9.30 15.42 2.82
N LYS A 3 9.48 14.32 3.57
CA LYS A 3 9.94 13.03 3.06
C LYS A 3 8.77 12.12 2.72
N MET A 4 8.95 11.13 1.85
CA MET A 4 7.84 10.23 1.49
C MET A 4 7.35 9.40 2.69
N LYS A 5 8.24 9.03 3.62
CA LYS A 5 7.83 8.42 4.88
C LYS A 5 6.92 9.32 5.72
N ASP A 6 7.17 10.64 5.75
CA ASP A 6 6.33 11.58 6.50
C ASP A 6 4.93 11.65 5.88
N THR A 7 4.85 11.60 4.55
CA THR A 7 3.58 11.52 3.82
C THR A 7 2.82 10.24 4.16
N LEU A 8 3.50 9.07 4.15
CA LEU A 8 2.88 7.80 4.57
C LEU A 8 2.36 7.88 6.01
N TYR A 9 3.15 8.40 6.95
CA TYR A 9 2.73 8.53 8.34
C TYR A 9 1.53 9.47 8.48
N GLY A 10 1.53 10.59 7.75
CA GLY A 10 0.40 11.50 7.69
C GLY A 10 -0.88 10.81 7.19
N LEU A 11 -0.77 9.98 6.15
CA LEU A 11 -1.92 9.23 5.61
C LEU A 11 -2.47 8.19 6.59
N ILE A 12 -1.59 7.46 7.28
CA ILE A 12 -1.98 6.52 8.34
C ILE A 12 -2.64 7.29 9.49
N HIS A 13 -2.08 8.44 9.87
CA HIS A 13 -2.61 9.30 10.93
C HIS A 13 -3.99 9.85 10.58
N ILE A 14 -4.20 10.28 9.33
CA ILE A 14 -5.51 10.72 8.83
C ILE A 14 -6.51 9.56 8.86
N LEU A 15 -6.14 8.35 8.43
CA LEU A 15 -7.04 7.20 8.49
C LEU A 15 -7.45 6.84 9.93
N ILE A 16 -6.50 6.83 10.86
CA ILE A 16 -6.73 6.39 12.24
C ILE A 16 -7.32 7.52 13.11
N GLY A 17 -7.03 8.77 12.79
CA GLY A 17 -7.38 9.97 13.57
C GLY A 17 -8.33 10.94 12.86
N ASP A 18 -9.03 10.53 11.79
CA ASP A 18 -9.92 11.39 11.00
C ASP A 18 -10.91 12.21 11.84
N SER A 19 -11.40 11.67 12.96
CA SER A 19 -12.35 12.35 13.83
C SER A 19 -11.76 13.57 14.57
N VAL A 20 -10.43 13.69 14.65
CA VAL A 20 -9.74 14.77 15.39
C VAL A 20 -8.80 15.61 14.52
N ILE A 21 -8.58 15.22 13.25
CA ILE A 21 -7.73 15.92 12.29
C ILE A 21 -8.61 16.45 11.17
N THR A 22 -8.41 17.69 10.74
CA THR A 22 -9.17 18.24 9.61
C THR A 22 -8.90 17.41 8.36
N ASN A 23 -9.96 16.76 7.86
CA ASN A 23 -9.92 15.76 6.80
C ASN A 23 -9.24 16.32 5.53
N SER A 24 -8.02 15.85 5.25
CA SER A 24 -7.29 16.13 4.02
C SER A 24 -7.27 14.91 3.08
N SER A 25 -8.19 13.95 3.26
CA SER A 25 -8.36 12.86 2.29
C SER A 25 -8.81 13.48 0.97
N ASN A 26 -7.90 13.50 0.00
CA ASN A 26 -8.11 14.15 -1.28
C ASN A 26 -7.80 13.14 -2.38
N GLU A 27 -8.79 12.84 -3.23
CA GLU A 27 -8.64 11.92 -4.35
C GLU A 27 -7.48 12.32 -5.27
N LYS A 28 -7.23 13.63 -5.44
CA LYS A 28 -6.11 14.14 -6.24
C LYS A 28 -4.75 13.71 -5.68
N MET A 29 -4.60 13.67 -4.35
CA MET A 29 -3.39 13.21 -3.70
C MET A 29 -3.16 11.71 -3.96
N ARG A 30 -4.23 10.91 -3.96
CA ARG A 30 -4.14 9.47 -4.29
C ARG A 30 -3.68 9.27 -5.74
N SER A 31 -4.24 10.03 -6.69
CA SER A 31 -3.82 9.97 -8.09
C SER A 31 -2.37 10.41 -8.29
N LEU A 32 -1.92 11.46 -7.60
CA LEU A 32 -0.52 11.89 -7.64
C LEU A 32 0.42 10.77 -7.19
N LEU A 33 0.14 10.17 -6.03
CA LEU A 33 0.96 9.09 -5.49
C LEU A 33 0.93 7.83 -6.38
N TRP A 34 -0.11 7.63 -7.22
CA TRP A 34 -0.14 6.53 -8.19
C TRP A 34 0.88 6.80 -9.29
N ARG A 35 0.84 8.02 -9.85
CA ARG A 35 1.78 8.49 -10.86
C ARG A 35 3.22 8.44 -10.37
N MET A 36 3.47 8.75 -9.09
CA MET A 36 4.81 8.63 -8.50
C MET A 36 5.36 7.21 -8.56
N VAL A 37 4.56 6.17 -8.22
CA VAL A 37 5.04 4.78 -8.35
C VAL A 37 5.19 4.38 -9.81
N MET A 38 4.28 4.80 -10.69
CA MET A 38 4.40 4.51 -12.12
C MET A 38 5.69 5.10 -12.69
N PHE A 39 5.97 6.37 -12.37
CA PHE A 39 7.20 7.06 -12.75
C PHE A 39 8.45 6.32 -12.24
N VAL A 40 8.50 6.00 -10.94
CA VAL A 40 9.65 5.29 -10.36
C VAL A 40 9.80 3.89 -10.95
N TYR A 41 8.70 3.18 -11.21
CA TYR A 41 8.73 1.87 -11.86
C TYR A 41 9.29 1.98 -13.28
N GLN A 42 8.83 2.95 -14.09
CA GLN A 42 9.34 3.19 -15.44
C GLN A 42 10.82 3.54 -15.45
N ALA A 43 11.24 4.41 -14.52
CA ALA A 43 12.62 4.86 -14.38
C ALA A 43 13.58 3.74 -13.93
N LEU A 44 13.20 2.99 -12.90
CA LEU A 44 14.08 2.01 -12.27
C LEU A 44 13.95 0.61 -12.87
N VAL A 45 12.72 0.12 -13.04
CA VAL A 45 12.48 -1.27 -13.44
C VAL A 45 12.45 -1.42 -14.95
N ASP A 46 11.65 -0.62 -15.66
CA ASP A 46 11.59 -0.71 -17.12
C ASP A 46 12.77 -0.03 -17.82
N GLN A 47 13.51 0.84 -17.10
CA GLN A 47 14.63 1.63 -17.65
C GLN A 47 14.21 2.35 -18.93
N ASP A 48 13.02 2.94 -18.91
CA ASP A 48 12.37 3.52 -20.09
C ASP A 48 12.50 5.04 -20.19
N MET A 49 13.51 5.59 -19.51
CA MET A 49 13.85 7.01 -19.61
C MET A 49 15.07 7.19 -20.52
N ASP A 50 14.97 8.14 -21.43
CA ASP A 50 16.09 8.53 -22.28
C ASP A 50 17.23 9.13 -21.45
N VAL A 51 18.47 9.08 -21.99
CA VAL A 51 19.65 9.59 -21.28
C VAL A 51 19.52 11.08 -20.98
N ASP A 52 18.88 11.82 -21.90
CA ASP A 52 18.67 13.27 -21.86
C ASP A 52 17.27 13.68 -21.36
N ASP A 53 16.52 12.73 -20.78
CA ASP A 53 15.19 13.01 -20.21
C ASP A 53 15.33 13.96 -19.01
N PRO A 54 14.71 15.17 -19.03
CA PRO A 54 14.80 16.12 -17.93
C PRO A 54 14.18 15.60 -16.63
N ASP A 55 13.22 14.68 -16.70
CA ASP A 55 12.59 14.12 -15.52
C ASP A 55 13.51 13.15 -14.77
N LYS A 56 14.66 12.77 -15.36
CA LYS A 56 15.63 11.86 -14.74
C LYS A 56 16.20 12.38 -13.42
N ASP A 57 16.28 13.70 -13.27
CA ASP A 57 16.69 14.36 -12.03
C ASP A 57 15.67 14.15 -10.88
N HIS A 58 14.46 13.67 -11.19
CA HIS A 58 13.43 13.33 -10.21
C HIS A 58 13.48 11.85 -9.78
N VAL A 59 14.32 11.03 -10.40
CA VAL A 59 14.49 9.62 -10.03
C VAL A 59 15.21 9.54 -8.67
N PRO A 60 14.71 8.78 -7.68
CA PRO A 60 15.34 8.71 -6.37
C PRO A 60 16.78 8.21 -6.42
N ASP A 61 17.70 8.94 -5.79
CA ASP A 61 19.08 8.48 -5.58
C ASP A 61 19.14 7.57 -4.35
N LEU A 62 19.21 6.26 -4.58
CA LEU A 62 19.16 5.24 -3.52
C LEU A 62 20.53 4.97 -2.86
N GLN A 63 21.53 5.85 -3.01
CA GLN A 63 22.83 5.71 -2.34
C GLN A 63 22.79 6.01 -0.83
N THR A 64 21.66 6.49 -0.32
CA THR A 64 21.47 6.77 1.11
C THR A 64 20.37 5.90 1.69
N LEU A 65 20.51 5.52 2.97
CA LEU A 65 19.45 4.81 3.70
C LEU A 65 18.16 5.64 3.72
N GLU A 66 18.28 6.96 3.83
CA GLU A 66 17.15 7.86 3.84
C GLU A 66 16.32 7.76 2.55
N SER A 67 16.95 7.92 1.39
CA SER A 67 16.25 7.82 0.10
C SER A 67 15.67 6.42 -0.13
N LEU A 68 16.40 5.37 0.26
CA LEU A 68 15.88 4.01 0.22
C LEU A 68 14.62 3.87 1.08
N THR A 69 14.63 4.36 2.33
CA THR A 69 13.45 4.29 3.20
C THR A 69 12.27 5.11 2.66
N ASP A 70 12.53 6.22 1.99
CA ASP A 70 11.48 7.03 1.36
C ASP A 70 10.85 6.32 0.16
N LEU A 71 11.65 5.63 -0.66
CA LEU A 71 11.13 4.79 -1.71
C LEU A 71 10.34 3.60 -1.14
N LEU A 72 10.83 2.96 -0.07
CA LEU A 72 10.12 1.86 0.57
C LEU A 72 8.82 2.29 1.25
N ALA A 73 8.74 3.52 1.75
CA ALA A 73 7.49 4.10 2.23
C ALA A 73 6.48 4.29 1.08
N LEU A 74 6.95 4.75 -0.09
CA LEU A 74 6.13 4.86 -1.29
C LEU A 74 5.64 3.48 -1.78
N THR A 75 6.50 2.45 -1.80
CA THR A 75 6.07 1.10 -2.19
C THR A 75 5.12 0.49 -1.15
N PHE A 76 5.40 0.66 0.15
CA PHE A 76 4.50 0.20 1.22
C PHE A 76 3.11 0.86 1.13
N PHE A 77 3.07 2.17 0.94
CA PHE A 77 1.82 2.90 0.72
C PHE A 77 0.99 2.24 -0.40
N ARG A 78 1.67 1.82 -1.46
CA ARG A 78 1.03 1.25 -2.65
C ARG A 78 0.63 -0.20 -2.46
N LEU A 79 1.41 -0.99 -1.72
CA LEU A 79 1.00 -2.30 -1.23
C LEU A 79 -0.32 -2.19 -0.46
N MET A 80 -0.44 -1.16 0.38
CA MET A 80 -1.61 -0.88 1.23
C MET A 80 -2.67 0.03 0.58
N SER A 81 -2.69 0.21 -0.75
CA SER A 81 -3.55 1.22 -1.41
C SER A 81 -5.04 1.10 -1.09
N ASN A 82 -5.53 -0.13 -0.91
CA ASN A 82 -6.91 -0.41 -0.48
C ASN A 82 -7.07 -0.13 1.02
N VAL A 83 -6.18 -0.67 1.85
CA VAL A 83 -6.21 -0.47 3.32
C VAL A 83 -6.22 1.01 3.71
N LEU A 84 -5.48 1.84 2.98
CA LEU A 84 -5.37 3.28 3.26
C LEU A 84 -6.45 4.13 2.55
N ASP A 85 -7.44 3.52 1.91
CA ASP A 85 -8.61 4.21 1.35
C ASP A 85 -9.78 4.18 2.32
N PHE A 86 -10.34 5.35 2.66
CA PHE A 86 -11.50 5.45 3.53
C PHE A 86 -12.71 4.69 2.98
N ARG A 87 -12.82 4.66 1.64
CA ARG A 87 -13.89 3.97 0.93
C ARG A 87 -13.85 2.46 1.14
N THR A 88 -12.71 1.92 1.57
CA THR A 88 -12.58 0.50 1.93
C THR A 88 -13.46 0.10 3.12
N TYR A 89 -13.75 1.05 4.00
CA TYR A 89 -14.44 0.81 5.26
C TYR A 89 -15.92 1.19 5.25
N ARG A 90 -16.46 1.59 4.10
CA ARG A 90 -17.88 1.92 3.94
C ARG A 90 -18.47 1.24 2.71
N LEU A 91 -19.79 1.08 2.70
CA LEU A 91 -20.50 0.62 1.52
C LEU A 91 -20.72 1.77 0.53
N PRO A 92 -20.97 1.48 -0.76
CA PRO A 92 -21.39 2.50 -1.70
C PRO A 92 -22.61 3.28 -1.16
N ASN A 93 -22.61 4.59 -1.39
CA ASN A 93 -23.69 5.51 -1.00
C ASN A 93 -23.97 5.60 0.52
N THR A 94 -23.05 5.15 1.38
CA THR A 94 -23.17 5.35 2.84
C THR A 94 -22.11 6.33 3.35
N THR A 95 -22.41 6.96 4.50
CA THR A 95 -21.40 7.79 5.18
C THR A 95 -20.37 6.91 5.91
N GLY A 96 -20.78 5.69 6.28
CA GLY A 96 -19.97 4.73 7.04
C GLY A 96 -20.13 4.87 8.55
N HIS A 97 -20.99 5.78 9.00
CA HIS A 97 -21.38 5.92 10.41
C HIS A 97 -22.59 5.06 10.77
N GLU A 98 -23.36 4.63 9.77
CA GLU A 98 -24.52 3.79 9.97
C GLU A 98 -24.08 2.34 10.26
N PRO A 99 -24.74 1.64 11.21
CA PRO A 99 -24.51 0.22 11.38
C PRO A 99 -24.89 -0.54 10.10
N LEU A 100 -24.13 -1.59 9.81
CA LEU A 100 -24.43 -2.52 8.74
C LEU A 100 -25.56 -3.46 9.19
N THR A 101 -26.42 -3.84 8.25
CA THR A 101 -27.34 -4.97 8.43
C THR A 101 -26.58 -6.29 8.37
N SER A 102 -27.16 -7.38 8.89
CA SER A 102 -26.51 -8.70 8.85
C SER A 102 -26.16 -9.16 7.43
N ASP A 103 -27.00 -8.85 6.43
CA ASP A 103 -26.72 -9.16 5.02
C ASP A 103 -25.55 -8.32 4.49
N GLU A 104 -25.49 -7.03 4.85
CA GLU A 104 -24.40 -6.14 4.48
C GLU A 104 -23.06 -6.55 5.11
N GLU A 105 -23.06 -6.96 6.37
CA GLU A 105 -21.87 -7.51 7.04
C GLU A 105 -21.38 -8.77 6.31
N SER A 106 -22.29 -9.69 5.98
CA SER A 106 -21.96 -10.90 5.24
C SER A 106 -21.31 -10.60 3.88
N LEU A 107 -21.82 -9.59 3.15
CA LEU A 107 -21.23 -9.15 1.88
C LEU A 107 -19.83 -8.56 2.06
N VAL A 108 -19.64 -7.71 3.07
CA VAL A 108 -18.33 -7.11 3.38
C VAL A 108 -17.32 -8.20 3.76
N GLU A 109 -17.70 -9.16 4.58
CA GLU A 109 -16.80 -10.22 5.04
C GLU A 109 -16.42 -11.19 3.92
N THR A 110 -17.43 -11.67 3.18
CA THR A 110 -17.29 -12.75 2.19
C THR A 110 -16.71 -12.28 0.87
N TYR A 111 -17.17 -11.12 0.39
CA TYR A 111 -16.82 -10.59 -0.92
C TYR A 111 -16.03 -9.28 -0.84
N ASN A 112 -15.65 -8.85 0.36
CA ASN A 112 -14.91 -7.60 0.53
C ASN A 112 -15.59 -6.39 -0.13
N VAL A 113 -16.93 -6.34 -0.12
CA VAL A 113 -17.70 -5.26 -0.75
C VAL A 113 -17.46 -3.94 -0.03
N ASN A 114 -17.21 -2.87 -0.78
CA ASN A 114 -17.05 -1.53 -0.23
C ASN A 114 -17.26 -0.46 -1.31
N ALA A 115 -17.05 0.81 -0.96
CA ALA A 115 -17.34 1.97 -1.80
C ALA A 115 -16.33 2.19 -2.96
N MET A 116 -15.28 1.37 -3.09
CA MET A 116 -14.40 1.44 -4.25
C MET A 116 -15.01 0.69 -5.44
N ASN A 117 -15.01 1.32 -6.61
CA ASN A 117 -15.49 0.67 -7.82
C ASN A 117 -14.45 -0.29 -8.43
N GLN A 118 -14.86 -1.09 -9.42
CA GLN A 118 -14.00 -2.10 -10.05
C GLN A 118 -12.78 -1.49 -10.75
N ALA A 119 -12.93 -0.34 -11.41
CA ALA A 119 -11.83 0.32 -12.09
C ALA A 119 -10.75 0.80 -11.11
N GLU A 120 -11.17 1.40 -9.99
CA GLU A 120 -10.27 1.84 -8.92
C GLU A 120 -9.54 0.68 -8.26
N ARG A 121 -10.25 -0.43 -8.00
CA ARG A 121 -9.62 -1.65 -7.47
C ARG A 121 -8.61 -2.24 -8.45
N THR A 122 -8.94 -2.27 -9.74
CA THR A 122 -8.00 -2.71 -10.78
C THR A 122 -6.75 -1.83 -10.80
N MET A 123 -6.90 -0.51 -10.65
CA MET A 123 -5.76 0.40 -10.54
C MET A 123 -4.94 0.15 -9.27
N CYS A 124 -5.57 -0.08 -8.13
CA CYS A 124 -4.87 -0.47 -6.90
C CYS A 124 -4.07 -1.76 -7.08
N THR A 125 -4.66 -2.77 -7.72
CA THR A 125 -3.97 -4.02 -8.06
C THR A 125 -2.78 -3.76 -8.99
N TYR A 126 -2.96 -2.96 -10.04
CA TYR A 126 -1.91 -2.62 -10.99
C TYR A 126 -0.70 -1.93 -10.32
N VAL A 127 -0.94 -0.86 -9.54
CA VAL A 127 0.15 -0.14 -8.84
C VAL A 127 0.75 -0.97 -7.70
N ARG A 128 -0.01 -1.89 -7.09
CA ARG A 128 0.55 -2.87 -6.15
C ARG A 128 1.54 -3.80 -6.84
N GLY A 129 1.23 -4.22 -8.07
CA GLY A 129 2.14 -5.00 -8.90
C GLY A 129 3.45 -4.28 -9.16
N MET A 130 3.38 -3.00 -9.54
CA MET A 130 4.55 -2.15 -9.72
C MET A 130 5.37 -1.99 -8.44
N ALA A 131 4.71 -1.75 -7.30
CA ALA A 131 5.38 -1.61 -6.01
C ALA A 131 6.14 -2.88 -5.61
N ARG A 132 5.56 -4.07 -5.86
CA ARG A 132 6.25 -5.36 -5.64
C ARG A 132 7.48 -5.47 -6.54
N LYS A 133 7.37 -5.11 -7.82
CA LYS A 133 8.48 -5.15 -8.77
C LYS A 133 9.60 -4.14 -8.48
N ILE A 134 9.26 -2.97 -7.95
CA ILE A 134 10.27 -2.03 -7.42
C ILE A 134 11.04 -2.68 -6.26
N ASN A 135 10.35 -3.35 -5.33
CA ASN A 135 11.03 -4.03 -4.22
C ASN A 135 11.95 -5.16 -4.73
N GLU A 136 11.47 -6.00 -5.65
CA GLU A 136 12.31 -7.04 -6.28
C GLU A 136 13.54 -6.44 -6.95
N TRP A 137 13.36 -5.35 -7.71
CA TRP A 137 14.47 -4.65 -8.35
C TRP A 137 15.48 -4.10 -7.32
N ILE A 138 15.02 -3.58 -6.19
CA ILE A 138 15.92 -3.17 -5.09
C ILE A 138 16.76 -4.36 -4.61
N PHE A 139 16.15 -5.55 -4.47
CA PHE A 139 16.85 -6.74 -3.98
C PHE A 139 17.98 -7.18 -4.91
N GLU A 140 17.84 -6.96 -6.22
CA GLU A 140 18.81 -7.34 -7.24
C GLU A 140 19.96 -6.33 -7.39
N HIS A 141 19.70 -5.05 -7.10
CA HIS A 141 20.61 -3.96 -7.46
C HIS A 141 21.28 -3.29 -6.26
N TYR A 142 20.78 -3.49 -5.05
CA TYR A 142 21.32 -2.84 -3.85
C TYR A 142 21.67 -3.84 -2.76
N SER A 143 22.66 -3.46 -1.96
CA SER A 143 22.99 -4.09 -0.69
C SER A 143 22.98 -3.06 0.42
N ILE A 144 22.75 -3.52 1.63
CA ILE A 144 22.78 -2.70 2.83
C ILE A 144 23.74 -3.34 3.84
N GLN A 145 24.47 -2.53 4.57
CA GLN A 145 25.45 -2.99 5.55
C GLN A 145 25.40 -2.09 6.78
N LEU A 146 25.48 -2.68 7.97
CA LEU A 146 25.66 -1.92 9.20
C LEU A 146 27.04 -1.26 9.18
N ALA A 147 27.12 0.02 9.57
CA ALA A 147 28.40 0.72 9.64
C ALA A 147 29.35 -0.02 10.59
N GLY A 148 30.49 -0.48 10.05
CA GLY A 148 31.49 -1.24 10.81
C GLY A 148 31.24 -2.75 10.91
N ALA A 149 30.18 -3.29 10.32
CA ALA A 149 30.04 -4.74 10.17
C ALA A 149 30.86 -5.24 8.97
N ASP A 150 31.29 -6.50 8.98
CA ASP A 150 32.09 -7.08 7.88
C ASP A 150 31.26 -7.59 6.71
N MET A 151 29.98 -7.90 6.95
CA MET A 151 29.10 -8.54 5.97
C MET A 151 27.84 -7.71 5.73
N PRO A 152 27.34 -7.62 4.47
CA PRO A 152 26.07 -6.99 4.18
C PRO A 152 24.91 -7.79 4.79
N LEU A 153 23.82 -7.11 5.12
CA LEU A 153 22.56 -7.75 5.51
C LEU A 153 21.87 -8.32 4.25
N ASN A 154 21.04 -9.33 4.46
CA ASN A 154 20.09 -9.74 3.43
C ASN A 154 19.04 -8.63 3.24
N ILE A 155 19.07 -7.96 2.09
CA ILE A 155 18.24 -6.80 1.79
C ILE A 155 16.75 -7.15 1.72
N GLU A 156 16.39 -8.31 1.15
CA GLU A 156 15.01 -8.78 1.07
C GLU A 156 14.41 -8.96 2.47
N ASN A 157 15.14 -9.62 3.37
CA ASN A 157 14.74 -9.77 4.76
C ASN A 157 14.58 -8.41 5.42
N TRP A 158 15.53 -7.49 5.23
CA TRP A 158 15.45 -6.16 5.85
C TRP A 158 14.26 -5.33 5.34
N VAL A 159 13.97 -5.36 4.04
CA VAL A 159 12.80 -4.68 3.47
C VAL A 159 11.51 -5.31 3.99
N THR A 160 11.46 -6.64 4.07
CA THR A 160 10.33 -7.37 4.64
C THR A 160 10.11 -7.00 6.11
N GLU A 161 11.17 -6.93 6.90
CA GLU A 161 11.14 -6.45 8.29
C GLU A 161 10.66 -5.00 8.40
N HIS A 162 11.08 -4.13 7.49
CA HIS A 162 10.64 -2.73 7.45
C HIS A 162 9.14 -2.63 7.18
N HIS A 163 8.64 -3.33 6.15
CA HIS A 163 7.21 -3.35 5.81
C HIS A 163 6.36 -4.03 6.89
N ALA A 164 6.86 -5.12 7.49
CA ALA A 164 6.17 -5.80 8.59
C ALA A 164 6.02 -4.87 9.80
N HIS A 165 7.07 -4.11 10.13
CA HIS A 165 7.04 -3.11 11.19
C HIS A 165 5.97 -2.04 10.92
N LEU A 166 5.91 -1.50 9.70
CA LEU A 166 4.89 -0.52 9.34
C LEU A 166 3.47 -1.08 9.46
N ALA A 167 3.23 -2.30 8.96
CA ALA A 167 1.93 -2.96 9.06
C ALA A 167 1.53 -3.23 10.52
N ALA A 168 2.45 -3.74 11.35
CA ALA A 168 2.21 -3.97 12.77
C ALA A 168 1.97 -2.65 13.53
N SER A 169 2.74 -1.61 13.23
CA SER A 169 2.55 -0.27 13.80
C SER A 169 1.17 0.29 13.46
N MET A 170 0.64 0.09 12.24
CA MET A 170 -0.71 0.54 11.89
C MET A 170 -1.78 -0.07 12.79
N VAL A 171 -1.74 -1.40 13.00
CA VAL A 171 -2.71 -2.11 13.85
C VAL A 171 -2.60 -1.63 15.31
N ARG A 172 -1.39 -1.57 15.86
CA ARG A 172 -1.17 -1.11 17.23
C ARG A 172 -1.54 0.35 17.43
N TYR A 173 -1.27 1.18 16.43
CA TYR A 173 -1.65 2.57 16.49
C TYR A 173 -3.17 2.72 16.50
N LYS A 174 -3.90 1.94 15.69
CA LYS A 174 -5.36 1.90 15.75
C LYS A 174 -5.88 1.38 17.09
N GLN A 175 -5.26 0.33 17.63
CA GLN A 175 -5.60 -0.18 18.96
C GLN A 175 -5.44 0.91 20.03
N LYS A 176 -4.31 1.62 20.05
CA LYS A 176 -4.05 2.73 20.97
C LYS A 176 -5.03 3.89 20.78
N ALA A 177 -5.31 4.28 19.54
CA ALA A 177 -6.30 5.30 19.21
C ALA A 177 -7.69 4.93 19.77
N ASN A 178 -8.11 3.68 19.64
CA ASN A 178 -9.38 3.20 20.20
C ASN A 178 -9.39 3.27 21.74
N THR A 179 -8.28 3.00 22.44
CA THR A 179 -8.21 3.17 23.91
C THR A 179 -8.35 4.63 24.37
N LEU A 180 -8.19 5.57 23.43
CA LEU A 180 -8.34 7.01 23.64
C LEU A 180 -9.65 7.55 23.02
N ASP A 181 -10.60 6.66 22.67
CA ASP A 181 -11.87 6.99 22.02
C ASP A 181 -11.73 7.74 20.68
N VAL A 182 -10.61 7.55 19.98
CA VAL A 182 -10.37 8.10 18.64
C VAL A 182 -10.86 7.11 17.58
N VAL A 183 -11.99 7.42 16.94
CA VAL A 183 -12.70 6.51 16.02
C VAL A 183 -12.03 6.41 14.65
N GLY A 184 -11.40 7.48 14.16
CA GLY A 184 -10.79 7.50 12.83
C GLY A 184 -11.80 7.49 11.69
N ALA A 185 -11.39 7.00 10.52
CA ALA A 185 -12.23 6.96 9.33
C ALA A 185 -13.53 6.16 9.56
N PRO A 186 -14.67 6.60 9.01
CA PRO A 186 -15.97 5.94 9.22
C PRO A 186 -15.93 4.45 8.85
N GLY A 187 -16.41 3.60 9.76
CA GLY A 187 -16.43 2.15 9.61
C GLY A 187 -15.07 1.45 9.76
N CYS A 188 -13.97 2.16 9.97
CA CYS A 188 -12.63 1.59 10.18
C CYS A 188 -12.46 1.16 11.64
N THR A 189 -13.00 -0.01 12.00
CA THR A 189 -12.74 -0.64 13.31
C THR A 189 -11.36 -1.30 13.32
N LEU A 190 -10.87 -1.67 14.51
CA LEU A 190 -9.58 -2.38 14.63
C LEU A 190 -9.61 -3.72 13.86
N GLU A 191 -10.71 -4.45 14.02
CA GLU A 191 -10.95 -5.75 13.39
C GLU A 191 -10.98 -5.62 11.87
N ARG A 192 -11.66 -4.59 11.34
CA ARG A 192 -11.72 -4.34 9.91
C ARG A 192 -10.37 -3.88 9.35
N LEU A 193 -9.64 -3.03 10.06
CA LEU A 193 -8.28 -2.65 9.65
C LEU A 193 -7.36 -3.86 9.57
N ALA A 194 -7.31 -4.68 10.62
CA ALA A 194 -6.51 -5.90 10.67
C ALA A 194 -6.91 -6.85 9.54
N SER A 195 -8.21 -7.12 9.36
CA SER A 195 -8.71 -7.97 8.28
C SER A 195 -8.31 -7.47 6.88
N GLN A 196 -8.32 -6.16 6.63
CA GLN A 196 -7.89 -5.61 5.33
C GLN A 196 -6.38 -5.74 5.12
N ILE A 197 -5.57 -5.58 6.17
CA ILE A 197 -4.13 -5.82 6.12
C ILE A 197 -3.88 -7.29 5.79
N ASP A 198 -4.53 -8.21 6.50
CA ASP A 198 -4.40 -9.66 6.33
C ASP A 198 -4.74 -10.10 4.91
N LYS A 199 -5.87 -9.62 4.38
CA LYS A 199 -6.29 -9.88 3.00
C LYS A 199 -5.37 -9.24 1.95
N THR A 200 -4.52 -8.29 2.33
CA THR A 200 -3.58 -7.60 1.43
C THR A 200 -2.19 -8.23 1.43
N ILE A 201 -1.65 -8.58 2.60
CA ILE A 201 -0.29 -9.14 2.74
C ILE A 201 -0.27 -10.66 2.81
N GLU A 202 -1.42 -11.30 3.02
CA GLU A 202 -1.63 -12.74 3.15
C GLU A 202 -0.89 -13.35 4.35
N PRO A 203 -1.58 -13.98 5.32
CA PRO A 203 -0.95 -14.42 6.56
C PRO A 203 0.22 -15.39 6.41
N ASP A 204 0.14 -16.28 5.41
CA ASP A 204 1.15 -17.30 5.17
C ASP A 204 2.39 -16.76 4.43
N SER A 205 2.33 -15.53 3.90
CA SER A 205 3.49 -14.92 3.24
C SER A 205 4.59 -14.59 4.24
N THR A 206 5.82 -14.38 3.77
CA THR A 206 6.93 -13.96 4.65
C THR A 206 6.63 -12.63 5.35
N LEU A 207 6.00 -11.68 4.64
CA LEU A 207 5.57 -10.39 5.18
C LEU A 207 4.45 -10.58 6.22
N GLY A 208 3.45 -11.41 5.92
CA GLY A 208 2.35 -11.74 6.83
C GLY A 208 2.87 -12.35 8.13
N ARG A 209 3.58 -13.48 8.05
CA ARG A 209 4.17 -14.16 9.21
C ARG A 209 5.02 -13.23 10.06
N ARG A 210 5.82 -12.36 9.43
CA ARG A 210 6.64 -11.41 10.17
C ARG A 210 5.80 -10.33 10.86
N THR A 211 4.75 -9.85 10.21
CA THR A 211 3.81 -8.88 10.80
C THR A 211 3.13 -9.46 12.04
N TYR A 212 2.64 -10.70 11.99
CA TYR A 212 2.02 -11.34 13.16
C TYR A 212 3.00 -11.60 14.29
N PHE A 213 4.22 -12.08 13.99
CA PHE A 213 5.27 -12.21 15.00
C PHE A 213 5.50 -10.89 15.74
N LEU A 214 5.55 -9.78 15.01
CA LEU A 214 5.73 -8.46 15.60
C LEU A 214 4.53 -8.05 16.46
N LEU A 215 3.30 -8.32 16.01
CA LEU A 215 2.08 -8.05 16.77
C LEU A 215 2.00 -8.84 18.08
N GLU A 216 2.42 -10.10 18.08
CA GLU A 216 2.46 -10.99 19.24
C GLU A 216 3.62 -10.68 20.20
N SER A 217 4.70 -10.06 19.70
CA SER A 217 5.87 -9.74 20.52
C SER A 217 5.61 -8.58 21.48
N GLU A 218 6.22 -8.59 22.67
CA GLU A 218 6.21 -7.45 23.61
C GLU A 218 7.06 -6.25 23.13
N THR A 219 7.66 -6.33 21.93
CA THR A 219 8.47 -5.24 21.38
C THR A 219 7.63 -3.97 21.33
N ASP A 220 8.13 -2.85 21.82
CA ASP A 220 7.45 -1.58 21.63
C ASP A 220 7.55 -1.15 20.14
N ILE A 221 6.44 -1.25 19.43
CA ILE A 221 6.31 -0.90 17.99
C ILE A 221 5.36 0.31 17.84
N GLU A 222 5.20 1.10 18.91
CA GLU A 222 4.31 2.26 18.88
C GLU A 222 4.77 3.33 17.87
N SER A 223 6.07 3.37 17.54
CA SER A 223 6.60 4.30 16.54
C SER A 223 6.61 3.69 15.13
N MET A 224 5.88 4.34 14.22
CA MET A 224 6.03 4.14 12.78
C MET A 224 7.42 4.59 12.28
N ALA A 225 8.03 5.55 12.97
CA ALA A 225 9.39 6.03 12.70
C ALA A 225 10.40 5.10 13.38
N ARG A 226 10.90 4.12 12.63
CA ARG A 226 11.97 3.23 13.09
C ARG A 226 13.31 3.95 12.95
N THR A 227 14.04 4.05 14.06
CA THR A 227 15.44 4.49 14.03
C THR A 227 16.31 3.29 13.65
N TYR A 228 17.07 3.44 12.58
CA TYR A 228 18.06 2.46 12.18
C TYR A 228 19.43 2.87 12.74
N PRO A 229 20.28 1.91 13.16
CA PRO A 229 21.70 2.20 13.30
C PRO A 229 22.26 2.72 11.97
N PRO A 230 23.41 3.41 11.97
CA PRO A 230 24.03 3.87 10.73
C PRO A 230 24.23 2.69 9.76
N MET A 231 23.68 2.83 8.55
CA MET A 231 23.82 1.83 7.49
C MET A 231 24.38 2.48 6.22
N ILE A 232 25.16 1.70 5.50
CA ILE A 232 25.70 2.04 4.18
C ILE A 232 24.84 1.31 3.15
N VAL A 233 24.36 2.05 2.15
CA VAL A 233 23.63 1.50 1.01
C VAL A 233 24.56 1.53 -0.19
N THR A 234 24.76 0.38 -0.83
CA THR A 234 25.69 0.24 -1.95
C THR A 234 24.97 -0.38 -3.12
N GLN A 235 25.06 0.25 -4.30
CA GLN A 235 24.62 -0.37 -5.54
C GLN A 235 25.60 -1.49 -5.92
N VAL A 236 25.11 -2.72 -6.02
CA VAL A 236 25.93 -3.92 -6.27
C VAL A 236 25.90 -4.37 -7.73
N THR A 237 24.80 -4.06 -8.42
CA THR A 237 24.61 -4.41 -9.83
C THR A 237 24.17 -3.17 -10.57
N LYS A 238 24.75 -2.93 -11.76
CA LYS A 238 24.29 -1.86 -12.64
C LYS A 238 22.99 -2.31 -13.32
N PRO A 239 21.89 -1.54 -13.21
CA PRO A 239 20.64 -1.86 -13.87
C PRO A 239 20.80 -1.96 -15.38
N THR A 240 20.08 -2.90 -15.99
CA THR A 240 19.99 -3.03 -17.44
C THR A 240 18.53 -3.07 -17.84
N LYS A 241 18.22 -2.53 -19.03
CA LYS A 241 16.85 -2.52 -19.55
C LYS A 241 16.35 -3.96 -19.69
N PRO A 242 15.20 -4.33 -19.09
CA PRO A 242 14.67 -5.68 -19.21
C PRO A 242 14.37 -5.98 -20.68
N ALA A 243 14.74 -7.19 -21.12
CA ALA A 243 14.49 -7.63 -22.50
C ALA A 243 12.99 -7.71 -22.83
N ASN A 244 12.16 -8.01 -21.82
CA ASN A 244 10.71 -8.09 -21.94
C ASN A 244 10.05 -7.39 -20.73
N PRO A 245 9.71 -6.09 -20.83
CA PRO A 245 8.94 -5.40 -19.82
C PRO A 245 7.61 -6.09 -19.54
N LEU A 246 7.11 -5.99 -18.29
CA LEU A 246 5.84 -6.60 -17.93
C LEU A 246 4.66 -5.81 -18.49
N THR A 247 3.71 -6.53 -19.08
CA THR A 247 2.44 -5.94 -19.51
C THR A 247 1.56 -5.55 -18.31
N SER A 248 0.59 -4.65 -18.52
CA SER A 248 -0.36 -4.27 -17.46
C SER A 248 -1.13 -5.46 -16.89
N LYS A 249 -1.45 -6.46 -17.72
CA LYS A 249 -2.10 -7.69 -17.28
C LYS A 249 -1.21 -8.51 -16.33
N GLN A 250 0.09 -8.58 -16.60
CA GLN A 250 1.04 -9.26 -15.74
C GLN A 250 1.25 -8.49 -14.43
N LEU A 251 1.34 -7.17 -14.48
CA LEU A 251 1.43 -6.34 -13.27
C LEU A 251 0.18 -6.46 -12.39
N ILE A 252 -1.02 -6.48 -12.98
CA ILE A 252 -2.26 -6.78 -12.26
C ILE A 252 -2.19 -8.18 -11.62
N ALA A 253 -1.70 -9.19 -12.34
CA ALA A 253 -1.55 -10.53 -11.77
C ALA A 253 -0.58 -10.56 -10.57
N VAL A 254 0.56 -9.88 -10.66
CA VAL A 254 1.54 -9.75 -9.58
C VAL A 254 0.96 -8.99 -8.37
N GLY A 255 0.16 -7.97 -8.62
CA GLY A 255 -0.39 -7.12 -7.58
C GLY A 255 -1.66 -7.65 -6.94
N LYS A 256 -2.27 -8.72 -7.46
CA LYS A 256 -3.51 -9.28 -6.92
C LYS A 256 -3.28 -9.84 -5.51
N CYS A 257 -4.24 -9.61 -4.63
CA CYS A 257 -4.27 -10.19 -3.28
C CYS A 257 -5.66 -10.76 -2.97
N LYS A 258 -5.78 -11.45 -1.83
CA LYS A 258 -7.04 -12.05 -1.37
C LYS A 258 -8.22 -11.05 -1.33
N ALA A 259 -7.98 -9.82 -0.91
CA ALA A 259 -8.99 -8.75 -0.90
C ALA A 259 -9.57 -8.43 -2.29
N ASP A 260 -8.75 -8.54 -3.35
CA ASP A 260 -9.17 -8.28 -4.73
C ASP A 260 -9.89 -9.51 -5.32
N GLU A 261 -9.44 -10.72 -4.95
CA GLU A 261 -10.10 -11.98 -5.33
C GLU A 261 -11.50 -12.12 -4.77
N ASP A 262 -11.69 -11.79 -3.49
CA ASP A 262 -13.00 -11.86 -2.84
C ASP A 262 -13.98 -10.87 -3.48
N TYR A 263 -13.52 -9.66 -3.82
CA TYR A 263 -14.32 -8.67 -4.55
C TYR A 263 -14.70 -9.13 -5.95
N GLN A 264 -13.72 -9.65 -6.71
CA GLN A 264 -13.97 -10.15 -8.06
C GLN A 264 -14.98 -11.30 -8.05
N ARG A 265 -14.88 -12.23 -7.09
CA ARG A 265 -15.87 -13.30 -6.90
C ARG A 265 -17.26 -12.75 -6.62
N GLY A 266 -17.35 -11.69 -5.82
CA GLY A 266 -18.59 -11.00 -5.56
C GLY A 266 -19.22 -10.43 -6.85
N VAL A 267 -18.43 -9.74 -7.67
CA VAL A 267 -18.89 -9.18 -8.95
C VAL A 267 -19.42 -10.29 -9.87
N GLU A 268 -18.74 -11.43 -9.92
CA GLU A 268 -19.17 -12.61 -10.71
C GLU A 268 -20.48 -13.23 -10.17
N CYS A 269 -20.71 -13.15 -8.86
CA CYS A 269 -21.96 -13.57 -8.23
C CYS A 269 -23.09 -12.51 -8.31
N ASN A 270 -22.84 -11.35 -8.93
CA ASN A 270 -23.79 -10.24 -9.04
C ASN A 270 -24.42 -9.84 -7.70
N PHE A 271 -23.58 -9.58 -6.66
CA PHE A 271 -24.10 -9.16 -5.37
C PHE A 271 -24.97 -7.90 -5.53
N GLN A 272 -26.20 -7.96 -5.01
CA GLN A 272 -27.06 -6.79 -4.94
C GLN A 272 -26.81 -6.07 -3.63
N LEU A 273 -26.45 -4.79 -3.71
CA LEU A 273 -26.32 -3.95 -2.53
C LEU A 273 -27.71 -3.51 -2.08
N PRO A 274 -28.14 -3.79 -0.83
CA PRO A 274 -29.49 -3.51 -0.35
C PRO A 274 -29.92 -2.04 -0.43
N ARG A 275 -28.96 -1.10 -0.47
CA ARG A 275 -29.20 0.36 -0.45
C ARG A 275 -28.95 1.07 -1.79
N VAL A 276 -28.73 0.33 -2.88
CA VAL A 276 -28.56 0.93 -4.21
C VAL A 276 -29.86 0.79 -4.99
N SER A 277 -30.88 1.57 -4.60
CA SER A 277 -32.02 1.82 -5.48
C SER A 277 -31.59 2.86 -6.53
N ASP A 278 -31.47 2.42 -7.78
CA ASP A 278 -31.31 3.24 -8.99
C ASP A 278 -30.07 4.14 -9.05
N PHE A 279 -28.91 3.57 -9.39
CA PHE A 279 -27.76 4.35 -9.87
C PHE A 279 -27.57 4.09 -11.37
N ASN A 280 -27.75 5.12 -12.19
CA ASN A 280 -27.46 5.08 -13.63
C ASN A 280 -25.96 4.87 -13.84
N ALA A 281 -25.59 3.74 -14.45
CA ALA A 281 -24.22 3.32 -14.70
C ALA A 281 -23.59 4.02 -15.92
N GLU A 282 -23.77 5.34 -16.05
CA GLU A 282 -23.08 6.15 -17.05
C GLU A 282 -22.04 7.02 -16.33
N GLU A 283 -20.80 7.00 -16.81
CA GLU A 283 -19.62 7.74 -16.33
C GLU A 283 -18.70 7.03 -15.30
N SER A 284 -17.90 6.07 -15.77
CA SER A 284 -16.46 6.03 -15.43
C SER A 284 -15.68 5.06 -16.34
N THR A 285 -15.54 5.37 -17.63
CA THR A 285 -14.52 4.71 -18.46
C THR A 285 -13.18 5.39 -18.23
N PHE A 286 -12.34 4.80 -17.38
CA PHE A 286 -10.92 5.13 -17.34
C PHE A 286 -10.27 4.50 -18.58
N HIS A 287 -9.92 5.32 -19.57
CA HIS A 287 -9.06 4.87 -20.65
C HIS A 287 -7.64 4.74 -20.09
N VAL A 288 -7.21 3.49 -19.90
CA VAL A 288 -5.77 3.19 -19.84
C VAL A 288 -5.26 3.40 -21.27
N GLU A 289 -4.90 4.64 -21.59
CA GLU A 289 -4.09 4.89 -22.78
C GLU A 289 -2.81 4.06 -22.63
N LYS A 290 -2.46 3.34 -23.69
CA LYS A 290 -1.18 2.65 -23.78
C LYS A 290 -0.09 3.71 -23.62
N ALA A 291 0.57 3.71 -22.46
CA ALA A 291 1.94 4.19 -22.35
C ALA A 291 2.82 3.28 -23.19
#